data_AF-A0A1C9ULL3-F1
#
_entry.id   AF-A0A1C9ULL3-F1
#
_cell.length_a   1.000
_cell.length_b   1.000
_cell.length_c   1.000
_cell.angle_alpha   90.00
_cell.angle_beta   90.00
_cell.angle_gamma   90.00
#
_symmetry.space_group_name_H-M   'P 1'
#
loop_
_entity.id
_entity.type
_entity.pdbx_description
1 polymer ?
#
loop_
_entity_poly.entity_id
_entity_poly.type
_entity_poly.pdbx_seq_one_letter_code
_entity_poly.pdbx_strand_id
1 'polypeptide(L)' 'VHIQPEWYFLFAYAILRCIPNKLGGVIALVSSILILYFLPFSSSAKNIPSSFTPLYQVTYWVLVAVFVILT' A
#
# COMPACT_ATOMS: atom_id res chain seq x y z
N VAL A 1 28.42 7.88 -0.30
CA VAL A 1 27.98 6.92 -1.35
C VAL A 1 26.45 6.89 -1.32
N HIS A 2 25.80 7.23 -2.43
CA HIS A 2 24.33 7.28 -2.54
C HIS A 2 23.87 6.05 -3.32
N ILE A 3 23.59 4.95 -2.62
CA ILE A 3 23.07 3.73 -3.24
C ILE A 3 21.55 3.84 -3.24
N GLN A 4 20.95 3.80 -4.42
CA GLN A 4 19.51 3.85 -4.60
C GLN A 4 19.04 2.54 -5.24
N PRO A 5 17.90 1.98 -4.79
CA PRO A 5 17.30 0.84 -5.46
C PRO A 5 16.62 1.25 -6.78
N GLU A 6 16.17 0.27 -7.54
CA GLU A 6 15.38 0.48 -8.76
C GLU A 6 14.01 1.09 -8.44
N TRP A 7 13.44 1.81 -9.40
CA TRP A 7 12.25 2.65 -9.20
C TRP A 7 11.05 1.89 -8.63
N TYR A 8 10.83 0.66 -9.07
CA TYR A 8 9.70 -0.17 -8.64
C TYR A 8 9.88 -0.73 -7.21
N PHE A 9 11.09 -0.65 -6.63
CA PHE A 9 11.38 -1.00 -5.25
C PHE A 9 11.39 0.20 -4.29
N LEU A 10 11.18 1.43 -4.78
CA LEU A 10 11.26 2.63 -3.95
C LEU A 10 10.22 2.66 -2.84
N PHE A 11 8.98 2.21 -3.10
CA PHE A 11 7.94 2.13 -2.07
C PHE A 11 8.35 1.22 -0.91
N ALA A 12 8.94 0.06 -1.21
CA ALA A 12 9.37 -0.90 -0.21
C ALA A 12 10.55 -0.35 0.60
N TYR A 13 11.47 0.33 -0.07
CA TYR A 13 12.60 1.01 0.57
C TYR A 13 12.15 2.14 1.51
N ALA A 14 11.17 2.94 1.09
CA ALA A 14 10.59 4.01 1.91
C ALA A 14 9.95 3.45 3.19
N ILE A 15 9.16 2.38 3.09
CA ILE A 15 8.55 1.70 4.24
C ILE A 15 9.63 1.15 5.18
N LEU A 16 10.65 0.48 4.63
CA LEU A 16 11.72 -0.14 5.41
C LEU A 16 12.53 0.90 6.20
N ARG A 17 12.81 2.07 5.60
CA ARG A 17 13.56 3.16 6.25
C ARG A 17 12.74 3.99 7.23
N CYS A 18 11.42 4.01 7.10
CA CYS A 18 10.53 4.76 7.97
C CYS A 18 10.54 4.21 9.41
N ILE A 19 10.81 2.90 9.57
CA ILE A 19 10.81 2.23 10.88
C ILE A 19 12.26 2.04 11.35
N PRO A 20 12.67 2.65 12.49
CA PRO A 20 14.06 2.59 12.97
C PRO A 20 14.46 1.21 13.55
N ASN A 21 13.56 0.21 13.53
CA ASN A 21 13.77 -1.15 14.02
C ASN A 21 13.88 -2.13 12.84
N LYS A 22 14.92 -2.98 12.85
CA LYS A 22 15.17 -3.99 11.80
C LYS A 22 13.99 -4.96 11.60
N LEU A 23 13.42 -5.51 12.68
CA LEU A 23 12.30 -6.46 12.59
C LEU A 23 11.01 -5.74 12.22
N GLY A 24 10.77 -4.56 12.81
CA GLY A 24 9.57 -3.76 12.53
C GLY A 24 9.44 -3.36 11.05
N GLY A 25 10.54 -2.95 10.43
CA GLY A 25 10.57 -2.61 9.00
C GLY A 25 10.19 -3.80 8.10
N VAL A 26 10.73 -4.98 8.38
CA VAL A 26 10.42 -6.20 7.61
C VAL A 26 8.96 -6.61 7.79
N ILE A 27 8.43 -6.55 9.02
CA ILE A 27 7.02 -6.85 9.30
C ILE A 27 6.09 -5.89 8.55
N ALA A 28 6.42 -4.60 8.53
CA ALA A 28 5.63 -3.59 7.81
C ALA A 28 5.67 -3.78 6.28
N LEU A 29 6.82 -4.16 5.73
CA LEU A 29 6.94 -4.48 4.31
C LEU A 29 6.07 -5.68 3.96
N VAL A 30 6.18 -6.77 4.72
CA VAL A 30 5.38 -7.98 4.49
C VAL A 30 3.89 -7.69 4.64
N SER A 31 3.48 -6.92 5.66
CA SER A 31 2.08 -6.56 5.87
C SER A 31 1.50 -5.70 4.74
N SER A 32 2.31 -4.79 4.15
CA SER A 32 1.89 -3.95 3.01
C SER A 32 1.49 -4.76 1.76
N ILE A 33 2.11 -5.94 1.57
CA ILE A 33 1.78 -6.85 0.47
C ILE A 33 0.66 -7.81 0.91
N LEU A 34 0.73 -8.32 2.14
CA LEU A 34 -0.25 -9.29 2.65
C LEU A 34 -1.67 -8.73 2.69
N ILE A 35 -1.85 -7.43 2.96
CA ILE A 35 -3.17 -6.81 3.03
C ILE A 35 -3.95 -6.94 1.71
N LEU A 36 -3.26 -7.07 0.57
CA LEU A 36 -3.90 -7.27 -0.73
C LEU A 36 -4.63 -8.62 -0.82
N TYR A 37 -4.12 -9.67 -0.17
CA TYR A 37 -4.79 -10.97 -0.10
C TYR A 37 -6.04 -10.93 0.79
N PHE A 38 -6.15 -9.95 1.69
CA PHE A 38 -7.32 -9.77 2.53
C PHE A 38 -8.45 -8.94 1.87
N LEU A 39 -8.16 -8.26 0.75
CA LEU A 39 -9.17 -7.49 -0.01
C LEU A 39 -10.45 -8.27 -0.36
N PRO A 40 -10.40 -9.52 -0.88
CA PRO A 40 -11.63 -10.26 -1.20
C PRO A 40 -12.51 -10.55 0.02
N PHE A 41 -11.92 -10.66 1.22
CA PHE A 41 -12.67 -10.86 2.46
C PHE A 41 -13.33 -9.57 3.00
N SER A 42 -12.89 -8.40 2.54
CA SER A 42 -13.39 -7.10 2.98
C SER A 42 -14.67 -6.65 2.26
N SER A 43 -15.22 -7.46 1.34
CA SER A 43 -16.39 -7.04 0.55
C SER A 43 -17.67 -7.00 1.39
N SER A 44 -18.39 -5.88 1.32
CA SER A 44 -19.74 -5.76 1.87
C SER A 44 -20.73 -6.25 0.81
N ALA A 45 -21.79 -6.97 1.23
CA ALA A 45 -22.73 -7.72 0.35
C ALA A 45 -23.52 -6.91 -0.70
N LYS A 46 -23.19 -5.64 -0.95
CA LYS A 46 -23.78 -4.82 -2.00
C LYS A 46 -23.02 -5.02 -3.30
N ASN A 47 -23.69 -5.65 -4.28
CA ASN A 47 -23.22 -5.83 -5.66
C ASN A 47 -23.29 -4.52 -6.48
N ILE A 48 -22.84 -3.40 -5.91
CA ILE A 48 -22.74 -2.12 -6.62
C ILE A 48 -21.27 -1.96 -7.02
N PRO A 49 -20.95 -1.67 -8.29
CA PRO A 49 -19.57 -1.49 -8.69
C PRO A 49 -18.92 -0.32 -7.92
N SER A 50 -17.63 -0.45 -7.61
CA SER A 50 -16.86 0.59 -6.92
C SER A 50 -16.80 1.90 -7.72
N SER A 51 -17.02 1.86 -9.03
CA SER A 51 -17.11 3.03 -9.90
C SER A 51 -18.36 3.90 -9.65
N PHE A 52 -19.42 3.37 -9.05
CA PHE A 52 -20.66 4.14 -8.80
C PHE A 52 -20.80 4.59 -7.35
N THR A 53 -19.80 4.30 -6.51
CA THR A 53 -19.86 4.56 -5.08
C THR A 53 -18.78 5.59 -4.71
N PRO A 54 -19.15 6.86 -4.44
CA PRO A 54 -18.19 7.95 -4.30
C PRO A 54 -17.21 7.73 -3.16
N LEU A 55 -17.65 7.12 -2.05
CA LEU A 55 -16.76 6.78 -0.93
C LEU A 55 -15.65 5.81 -1.35
N TYR A 56 -15.99 4.75 -2.10
CA TYR A 56 -15.01 3.78 -2.56
C TYR A 56 -14.05 4.39 -3.59
N GLN A 57 -14.53 5.25 -4.48
CA GLN A 57 -13.66 6.01 -5.39
C GLN A 57 -12.64 6.87 -4.63
N VAL A 58 -13.06 7.62 -3.61
CA VAL A 58 -12.15 8.45 -2.81
C VAL A 58 -11.10 7.59 -2.13
N THR A 59 -11.50 6.48 -1.49
CA THR A 59 -10.53 5.57 -0.84
C THR A 59 -9.51 4.98 -1.81
N TYR A 60 -9.94 4.65 -3.03
CA TYR A 60 -9.05 4.14 -4.07
C TYR A 60 -8.04 5.20 -4.52
N TRP A 61 -8.49 6.44 -4.79
CA TRP A 61 -7.61 7.52 -5.21
C TRP A 61 -6.62 7.94 -4.12
N VAL A 62 -7.03 7.89 -2.85
CA VAL A 62 -6.12 8.11 -1.72
C VAL A 62 -5.02 7.04 -1.69
N LEU A 63 -5.37 5.77 -1.90
CA LEU A 63 -4.38 4.68 -1.96
C LEU A 63 -3.37 4.91 -3.09
N VAL A 64 -3.84 5.27 -4.29
CA VAL A 64 -2.97 5.58 -5.43
C VAL A 64 -2.05 6.76 -5.13
N ALA A 65 -2.57 7.84 -4.56
CA ALA A 65 -1.78 9.01 -4.19
C ALA A 65 -0.70 8.66 -3.15
N VAL A 66 -1.03 7.89 -2.12
CA VAL A 66 -0.07 7.41 -1.11
C VAL A 66 1.02 6.56 -1.76
N PHE A 67 0.66 5.64 -2.66
CA PHE A 67 1.65 4.81 -3.36
C PHE A 67 2.63 5.64 -4.19
N VAL A 68 2.13 6.65 -4.91
CA VAL A 68 2.96 7.58 -5.70
C VAL A 68 3.87 8.43 -4.79
N ILE A 69 3.45 8.77 -3.58
CA ILE A 69 4.28 9.49 -2.61
C ILE A 69 5.39 8.59 -2.05
N LEU A 70 5.14 7.28 -1.94
CA LEU A 70 6.12 6.31 -1.43
C LEU A 70 7.18 5.92 -2.46
N THR A 71 6.86 5.97 -3.76
CA THR A 71 7.81 5.74 -4.86
C THR A 71 8.66 6.97 -5.13
#